data_AF-A0A259U0Q2-F1
#
_entry.id   AF-A0A259U0Q2-F1
#
_cell.length_a   1.000
_cell.length_b   1.000
_cell.length_c   1.000
_cell.angle_alpha   90.00
_cell.angle_beta   90.00
_cell.angle_gamma   90.00
#
_symmetry.space_group_name_H-M   'P 1'
#
loop_
_entity.id
_entity.type
_entity.pdbx_description
1 polymer ?
#
loop_
_entity_poly.entity_id
_entity_poly.type
_entity_poly.pdbx_seq_one_letter_code
_entity_poly.pdbx_strand_id
1 'polypeptide(L)'
;MREINLELIPLYDSPLGVVAMLMVYLFIAFGVSTSRLRPALKWLLWGGLAARVVGVLLRDGIKADAIRYYKLAGSHALHFAQFDFSPFWDSTQWWGGRDWMGSNIIPYPAGFIMVFLGQNIMAVFFAYALIAFVGLLCYVRAFENSLPRASSTGYMAWICLFPSLWFWPSSIGKEALMTFGLGVATLAYLRYDGRTRWALLVAGLSVVFVIRPQVVAVFAMAMVLSTFLDFKRWTPLRILQGAALLGIGFAMMWYSLRFAVEMDGVGTVEDYVATNANNSTQGGSEVGAASMSPVGVFVSILNVLFRPFLWEAHNVTAAFAAIEVSMMWGIIFVRRRQIAAMFRVWRNHLALRFAIPFTALYVIALGMNLGNLGIIARQRVLVFPLFFLIVEAGTMAVAAETRRRSAIPPAPPRFPMRGAGTRPVPT
;
A
#
# COMPACT_ATOMS: atom_id res chain seq x y z
N MET A 1 -17.18 -31.36 -12.17
CA MET A 1 -17.75 -30.02 -12.29
C MET A 1 -19.20 -30.09 -11.86
N ARG A 2 -19.53 -29.60 -10.66
CA ARG A 2 -20.91 -29.17 -10.37
C ARG A 2 -20.88 -27.65 -10.51
N GLU A 3 -21.63 -27.11 -11.46
CA GLU A 3 -22.06 -25.72 -11.33
C GLU A 3 -22.74 -25.64 -9.97
N ILE A 4 -22.14 -24.88 -9.04
CA ILE A 4 -22.85 -24.51 -7.82
C ILE A 4 -24.04 -23.71 -8.34
N ASN A 5 -25.21 -24.33 -8.37
CA ASN A 5 -26.48 -23.68 -8.66
C ASN A 5 -26.66 -22.56 -7.65
N LEU A 6 -26.16 -21.38 -8.01
CA LEU A 6 -26.30 -20.11 -7.30
C LEU A 6 -27.70 -19.52 -7.54
N GLU A 7 -28.71 -20.37 -7.67
CA GLU A 7 -30.10 -19.95 -7.67
C GLU A 7 -30.47 -19.53 -6.25
N LEU A 8 -30.67 -18.21 -6.12
CA LEU A 8 -31.65 -17.60 -5.23
C LEU A 8 -31.77 -18.27 -3.85
N ILE A 9 -30.72 -18.17 -3.03
CA ILE A 9 -30.99 -18.09 -1.60
C ILE A 9 -31.73 -16.76 -1.43
N PRO A 10 -32.98 -16.74 -0.92
CA PRO A 10 -33.73 -15.52 -0.71
C PRO A 10 -32.98 -14.73 0.36
N LEU A 11 -32.12 -13.83 -0.12
CA LEU A 11 -31.30 -12.95 0.66
C LEU A 11 -32.24 -12.09 1.49
N TYR A 12 -32.20 -12.25 2.81
CA TYR A 12 -32.74 -11.27 3.72
C TYR A 12 -31.91 -9.99 3.52
N ASP A 13 -32.30 -9.16 2.54
CA ASP A 13 -31.83 -7.79 2.35
C ASP A 13 -32.35 -6.96 3.53
N SER A 14 -31.86 -7.27 4.73
CA SER A 14 -32.24 -6.51 5.91
C SER A 14 -31.50 -5.17 5.84
N PRO A 15 -32.23 -4.03 5.85
CA PRO A 15 -31.59 -2.71 5.90
C PRO A 15 -30.82 -2.51 7.22
N LEU A 16 -31.05 -3.37 8.21
CA LEU A 16 -30.43 -3.36 9.54
C LEU A 16 -28.90 -3.36 9.48
N GLY A 17 -28.29 -4.17 8.61
CA GLY A 17 -26.83 -4.20 8.47
C GLY A 17 -26.25 -2.86 8.03
N VAL A 18 -26.92 -2.18 7.10
CA VAL A 18 -26.50 -0.85 6.62
C VAL A 18 -26.70 0.18 7.71
N VAL A 19 -27.85 0.18 8.39
CA VAL A 19 -28.14 1.09 9.52
C VAL A 19 -27.09 0.90 10.63
N ALA A 20 -26.78 -0.34 11.01
CA ALA A 20 -25.76 -0.64 12.01
C ALA A 20 -24.39 -0.06 11.61
N MET A 21 -23.97 -0.23 10.35
CA MET A 21 -22.72 0.35 9.86
C MET A 21 -22.73 1.88 9.83
N LEU A 22 -23.83 2.50 9.43
CA LEU A 22 -23.96 3.96 9.49
C LEU A 22 -23.87 4.47 10.93
N MET A 23 -24.46 3.76 11.89
CA MET A 23 -24.32 4.07 13.32
C MET A 23 -22.87 3.94 13.80
N VAL A 24 -22.12 2.94 13.33
CA VAL A 24 -20.67 2.83 13.61
C VAL A 24 -19.90 4.05 13.05
N TYR A 25 -20.19 4.46 11.81
CA TYR A 25 -19.58 5.66 11.21
C TYR A 25 -19.88 6.92 12.02
N LEU A 26 -21.15 7.11 12.43
CA LEU A 26 -21.57 8.24 13.26
C LEU A 26 -20.90 8.21 14.64
N PHE A 27 -20.78 7.03 15.26
CA PHE A 27 -20.09 6.87 16.53
C PHE A 27 -18.60 7.26 16.42
N ILE A 28 -17.92 6.81 15.36
CA ILE A 28 -16.53 7.21 15.09
C ILE A 28 -16.45 8.73 14.85
N ALA A 29 -17.34 9.30 14.03
CA ALA A 29 -17.37 10.74 13.76
C ALA A 29 -17.61 11.56 15.03
N PHE A 30 -18.50 11.10 15.91
CA PHE A 30 -18.72 11.69 17.23
C PHE A 30 -17.47 11.61 18.11
N GLY A 31 -16.80 10.45 18.17
CA GLY A 31 -15.52 10.29 18.88
C GLY A 31 -14.42 11.24 18.37
N VAL A 32 -14.35 11.46 17.05
CA VAL A 32 -13.46 12.46 16.45
C VAL A 32 -13.82 13.87 16.91
N SER A 33 -15.11 14.19 16.98
CA SER A 33 -15.64 15.50 17.40
C SER A 33 -15.23 15.84 18.83
N THR A 34 -15.34 14.87 19.74
CA THR A 34 -15.03 15.03 21.18
C THR A 34 -13.54 14.89 21.50
N SER A 35 -12.73 14.41 20.56
CA SER A 35 -11.28 14.27 20.76
C SER A 35 -10.57 15.63 20.96
N ARG A 36 -9.38 15.61 21.59
CA ARG A 36 -8.49 16.78 21.76
C ARG A 36 -7.62 17.08 20.52
N LEU A 37 -7.99 16.55 19.34
CA LEU A 37 -7.25 16.77 18.11
C LEU A 37 -7.37 18.22 17.63
N ARG A 38 -6.36 18.68 16.88
CA ARG A 38 -6.40 19.99 16.22
C ARG A 38 -7.59 20.05 15.24
N PRO A 39 -8.25 21.21 15.06
CA PRO A 39 -9.42 21.33 14.18
C PRO A 39 -9.18 20.80 12.77
N ALA A 40 -8.01 21.10 12.18
CA ALA A 40 -7.64 20.61 10.85
C ALA A 40 -7.64 19.08 10.75
N LEU A 41 -7.14 18.36 11.76
CA LEU A 41 -7.12 16.90 11.76
C LEU A 41 -8.53 16.32 11.92
N LYS A 42 -9.41 16.98 12.68
CA LYS A 42 -10.82 16.58 12.79
C LYS A 42 -11.53 16.68 11.45
N TRP A 43 -11.36 17.80 10.75
CA TRP A 43 -11.92 17.99 9.41
C TRP A 43 -11.41 16.96 8.41
N LEU A 44 -10.13 16.59 8.47
CA LEU A 44 -9.57 15.54 7.62
C LEU A 44 -10.12 14.16 7.95
N LEU A 45 -10.34 13.84 9.23
CA LEU A 45 -10.97 12.58 9.64
C LEU A 45 -12.44 12.50 9.20
N TRP A 46 -13.21 13.58 9.38
CA TRP A 46 -14.59 13.65 8.89
C TRP A 46 -14.66 13.56 7.37
N GLY A 47 -13.85 14.34 6.66
CA GLY A 47 -13.73 14.28 5.21
C GLY A 47 -13.29 12.89 4.75
N GLY A 48 -12.38 12.26 5.49
CA GLY A 48 -11.98 10.88 5.28
C GLY A 48 -13.15 9.90 5.39
N LEU A 49 -13.89 9.93 6.50
CA LEU A 49 -15.06 9.07 6.71
C LEU A 49 -16.13 9.30 5.63
N ALA A 50 -16.45 10.56 5.33
CA ALA A 50 -17.40 10.93 4.28
C ALA A 50 -16.97 10.41 2.90
N ALA A 51 -15.67 10.54 2.56
CA ALA A 51 -15.13 10.02 1.31
C ALA A 51 -15.27 8.49 1.21
N ARG A 52 -15.24 7.74 2.33
CA ARG A 52 -15.48 6.29 2.31
C ARG A 52 -16.95 5.99 2.02
N VAL A 53 -17.89 6.77 2.57
CA VAL A 53 -19.32 6.64 2.25
C VAL A 53 -19.53 6.87 0.75
N VAL A 54 -18.98 7.95 0.21
CA VAL A 54 -19.04 8.23 -1.24
C VAL A 54 -18.40 7.10 -2.05
N GLY A 55 -17.24 6.61 -1.62
CA GLY A 55 -16.55 5.49 -2.26
C GLY A 55 -17.38 4.21 -2.29
N VAL A 56 -18.11 3.88 -1.21
CA VAL A 56 -19.01 2.72 -1.15
C VAL A 56 -20.16 2.88 -2.16
N LEU A 57 -20.80 4.06 -2.18
CA LEU A 57 -21.92 4.35 -3.08
C LEU A 57 -21.50 4.30 -4.56
N LEU A 58 -20.32 4.85 -4.89
CA LEU A 58 -19.80 4.80 -6.26
C LEU A 58 -19.38 3.39 -6.69
N ARG A 59 -18.85 2.58 -5.77
CA ARG A 59 -18.48 1.19 -6.03
C ARG A 59 -19.67 0.29 -6.26
N ASP A 60 -20.83 0.61 -5.69
CA ASP A 60 -22.06 -0.12 -5.98
C ASP A 60 -22.40 -0.06 -7.48
N GLY A 61 -21.97 0.96 -8.23
CA GLY A 61 -22.16 0.98 -9.68
C GLY A 61 -21.25 0.03 -10.49
N ILE A 62 -20.17 -0.51 -9.90
CA ILE A 62 -19.06 -1.15 -10.63
C ILE A 62 -18.74 -2.51 -9.98
N LYS A 63 -19.53 -3.54 -10.29
CA LYS A 63 -19.65 -4.76 -9.47
C LYS A 63 -19.06 -6.08 -10.02
N ALA A 64 -18.01 -6.09 -10.85
CA ALA A 64 -17.53 -7.35 -11.46
C ALA A 64 -17.09 -8.43 -10.43
N ASP A 65 -15.93 -8.27 -9.78
CA ASP A 65 -15.40 -9.29 -8.84
C ASP A 65 -16.11 -9.30 -7.48
N ALA A 66 -16.56 -8.13 -7.02
CA ALA A 66 -17.11 -7.96 -5.68
C ALA A 66 -18.42 -8.77 -5.47
N ILE A 67 -19.25 -8.93 -6.51
CA ILE A 67 -20.44 -9.78 -6.43
C ILE A 67 -20.07 -11.24 -6.23
N ARG A 68 -19.02 -11.73 -6.91
CA ARG A 68 -18.59 -13.12 -6.76
C ARG A 68 -18.11 -13.37 -5.34
N TYR A 69 -17.31 -12.46 -4.80
CA TYR A 69 -16.86 -12.54 -3.41
C TYR A 69 -18.03 -12.47 -2.43
N TYR A 70 -19.01 -11.61 -2.68
CA TYR A 70 -20.20 -11.47 -1.88
C TYR A 70 -21.03 -12.78 -1.84
N LYS A 71 -21.28 -13.39 -3.00
CA LYS A 71 -22.06 -14.64 -3.09
C LYS A 71 -21.38 -15.78 -2.33
N LEU A 72 -20.07 -15.96 -2.49
CA LEU A 72 -19.32 -16.99 -1.78
C LEU A 72 -19.19 -16.67 -0.28
N ALA A 73 -19.08 -15.40 0.09
CA ALA A 73 -19.09 -14.98 1.48
C ALA A 73 -20.43 -15.32 2.17
N GLY A 74 -21.55 -15.19 1.44
CA GLY A 74 -22.87 -15.56 1.92
C GLY A 74 -22.97 -17.05 2.27
N SER A 75 -22.42 -17.94 1.44
CA SER A 75 -22.38 -19.37 1.76
C SER A 75 -21.48 -19.66 2.96
N HIS A 76 -20.29 -19.06 3.02
CA HIS A 76 -19.39 -19.21 4.18
C HIS A 76 -20.02 -18.68 5.48
N ALA A 77 -20.79 -17.60 5.41
CA ALA A 77 -21.48 -17.04 6.57
C ALA A 77 -22.48 -18.04 7.20
N LEU A 78 -23.15 -18.87 6.38
CA LEU A 78 -24.05 -19.91 6.88
C LEU A 78 -23.29 -21.00 7.67
N HIS A 79 -22.12 -21.41 7.17
CA HIS A 79 -21.25 -22.35 7.89
C HIS A 79 -20.73 -21.72 9.19
N PHE A 80 -20.20 -20.49 9.14
CA PHE A 80 -19.66 -19.82 10.32
C PHE A 80 -20.71 -19.53 11.39
N ALA A 81 -21.95 -19.24 11.02
CA ALA A 81 -23.06 -19.07 11.97
C ALA A 81 -23.37 -20.36 12.76
N GLN A 82 -23.03 -21.52 12.20
CA GLN A 82 -23.19 -22.83 12.84
C GLN A 82 -21.89 -23.31 13.54
N PHE A 83 -20.88 -22.44 13.66
CA PHE A 83 -19.53 -22.80 14.10
C PHE A 83 -18.87 -23.90 13.25
N ASP A 84 -19.32 -24.07 12.00
CA ASP A 84 -18.68 -24.93 11.02
C ASP A 84 -17.61 -24.15 10.26
N PHE A 85 -16.36 -24.58 10.39
CA PHE A 85 -15.21 -24.00 9.70
C PHE A 85 -14.75 -24.86 8.52
N SER A 86 -15.56 -25.82 8.08
CA SER A 86 -15.32 -26.65 6.89
C SER A 86 -14.88 -25.88 5.64
N PRO A 87 -15.33 -24.64 5.36
CA PRO A 87 -14.83 -23.91 4.20
C PRO A 87 -13.30 -23.77 4.16
N PHE A 88 -12.62 -23.74 5.31
CA PHE A 88 -11.16 -23.59 5.36
C PHE A 88 -10.37 -24.81 4.88
N TRP A 89 -10.95 -26.00 4.88
CA TRP A 89 -10.25 -27.25 4.53
C TRP A 89 -10.98 -28.12 3.49
N ASP A 90 -12.24 -27.82 3.18
CA ASP A 90 -12.98 -28.47 2.11
C ASP A 90 -12.77 -27.73 0.78
N SER A 91 -11.94 -28.32 -0.09
CA SER A 91 -11.62 -27.76 -1.40
C SER A 91 -12.82 -27.64 -2.34
N THR A 92 -13.92 -28.35 -2.08
CA THR A 92 -15.15 -28.22 -2.88
C THR A 92 -15.84 -26.88 -2.65
N GLN A 93 -15.57 -26.21 -1.53
CA GLN A 93 -16.08 -24.89 -1.21
C GLN A 93 -15.21 -23.75 -1.73
N TRP A 94 -14.02 -24.06 -2.24
CA TRP A 94 -13.12 -23.04 -2.79
C TRP A 94 -13.54 -22.69 -4.21
N TRP A 95 -13.45 -21.40 -4.54
CA TRP A 95 -13.82 -20.96 -5.88
C TRP A 95 -12.90 -21.62 -6.93
N GLY A 96 -13.53 -22.41 -7.80
CA GLY A 96 -12.87 -23.17 -8.86
C GLY A 96 -12.19 -24.46 -8.39
N GLY A 97 -12.37 -24.87 -7.13
CA GLY A 97 -11.70 -26.04 -6.55
C GLY A 97 -10.18 -25.91 -6.42
N ARG A 98 -9.66 -24.69 -6.57
CA ARG A 98 -8.23 -24.35 -6.43
C ARG A 98 -8.02 -23.60 -5.11
N ASP A 99 -6.77 -23.57 -4.63
CA ASP A 99 -6.36 -23.15 -3.27
C ASP A 99 -7.17 -22.03 -2.62
N TRP A 100 -7.24 -22.06 -1.29
CA TRP A 100 -7.92 -21.06 -0.44
C TRP A 100 -7.24 -19.67 -0.44
N MET A 101 -6.05 -19.51 -1.01
CA MET A 101 -5.26 -18.26 -1.01
C MET A 101 -5.65 -17.30 -2.16
N GLY A 102 -5.06 -16.11 -2.19
CA GLY A 102 -5.17 -15.18 -3.31
C GLY A 102 -6.53 -14.50 -3.42
N SER A 103 -7.33 -14.89 -4.43
CA SER A 103 -8.72 -14.43 -4.58
C SER A 103 -9.67 -15.12 -3.61
N ASN A 104 -9.37 -16.38 -3.27
CA ASN A 104 -10.29 -17.26 -2.57
C ASN A 104 -10.38 -16.94 -1.08
N ILE A 105 -9.40 -16.24 -0.51
CA ILE A 105 -9.45 -15.79 0.89
C ILE A 105 -10.41 -14.62 1.10
N ILE A 106 -10.71 -13.82 0.07
CA ILE A 106 -11.48 -12.57 0.22
C ILE A 106 -12.92 -12.78 0.73
N PRO A 107 -13.64 -13.84 0.33
CA PRO A 107 -14.94 -14.19 0.88
C PRO A 107 -14.95 -14.52 2.37
N TYR A 108 -13.84 -14.96 2.99
CA TYR A 108 -13.85 -15.42 4.38
C TYR A 108 -14.08 -14.28 5.37
N PRO A 109 -13.31 -13.16 5.39
CA PRO A 109 -13.60 -12.04 6.26
C PRO A 109 -14.97 -11.42 5.99
N ALA A 110 -15.40 -11.39 4.72
CA ALA A 110 -16.74 -10.94 4.36
C ALA A 110 -17.83 -11.85 4.96
N GLY A 111 -17.65 -13.17 4.92
CA GLY A 111 -18.58 -14.13 5.53
C GLY A 111 -18.68 -13.95 7.03
N PHE A 112 -17.56 -13.76 7.73
CA PHE A 112 -17.56 -13.42 9.16
C PHE A 112 -18.31 -12.12 9.45
N ILE A 113 -18.13 -11.08 8.64
CA ILE A 113 -18.85 -9.81 8.79
C ILE A 113 -20.37 -10.03 8.57
N MET A 114 -20.76 -10.86 7.60
CA MET A 114 -22.16 -11.16 7.31
C MET A 114 -22.86 -11.93 8.43
N VAL A 115 -22.14 -12.70 9.26
CA VAL A 115 -22.73 -13.35 10.45
C VAL A 115 -23.32 -12.30 11.40
N PHE A 116 -22.68 -11.14 11.54
CA PHE A 116 -23.11 -10.08 12.47
C PHE A 116 -24.02 -9.04 11.81
N LEU A 117 -23.74 -8.66 10.55
CA LEU A 117 -24.45 -7.59 9.86
C LEU A 117 -25.60 -8.09 8.96
N GLY A 118 -25.72 -9.40 8.80
CA GLY A 118 -26.57 -10.00 7.79
C GLY A 118 -25.95 -9.97 6.39
N GLN A 119 -26.60 -10.66 5.44
CA GLN A 119 -26.16 -10.71 4.05
C GLN A 119 -26.65 -9.47 3.30
N ASN A 120 -25.94 -8.35 3.48
CA ASN A 120 -26.16 -7.12 2.72
C ASN A 120 -24.84 -6.59 2.16
N ILE A 121 -24.75 -6.46 0.83
CA ILE A 121 -23.50 -6.09 0.15
C ILE A 121 -22.98 -4.70 0.56
N MET A 122 -23.87 -3.72 0.78
CA MET A 122 -23.49 -2.37 1.20
C MET A 122 -22.95 -2.35 2.62
N ALA A 123 -23.56 -3.09 3.54
CA ALA A 123 -23.06 -3.21 4.91
C ALA A 123 -21.62 -3.76 4.93
N VAL A 124 -21.35 -4.80 4.14
CA VAL A 124 -19.99 -5.37 4.05
C VAL A 124 -19.02 -4.42 3.34
N PHE A 125 -19.47 -3.66 2.33
CA PHE A 125 -18.64 -2.63 1.69
C PHE A 125 -18.22 -1.54 2.68
N PHE A 126 -19.15 -1.04 3.51
CA PHE A 126 -18.84 -0.10 4.59
C PHE A 126 -17.81 -0.67 5.58
N ALA A 127 -17.93 -1.95 5.95
CA ALA A 127 -16.98 -2.59 6.85
C ALA A 127 -15.57 -2.68 6.23
N TYR A 128 -15.46 -3.10 4.97
CA TYR A 128 -14.19 -3.15 4.24
C TYR A 128 -13.56 -1.75 4.08
N ALA A 129 -14.38 -0.74 3.79
CA ALA A 129 -13.93 0.64 3.67
C ALA A 129 -13.35 1.18 4.99
N LEU A 130 -13.94 0.84 6.13
CA LEU A 130 -13.38 1.17 7.45
C LEU A 130 -12.07 0.42 7.73
N ILE A 131 -12.00 -0.88 7.43
CA ILE A 131 -10.78 -1.68 7.60
C ILE A 131 -9.63 -1.04 6.82
N ALA A 132 -9.86 -0.69 5.55
CA ALA A 132 -8.87 0.01 4.74
C ALA A 132 -8.50 1.38 5.33
N PHE A 133 -9.49 2.14 5.83
CA PHE A 133 -9.25 3.44 6.44
C PHE A 133 -8.38 3.32 7.71
N VAL A 134 -8.57 2.30 8.54
CA VAL A 134 -7.69 2.03 9.69
C VAL A 134 -6.25 1.80 9.22
N GLY A 135 -6.05 1.02 8.16
CA GLY A 135 -4.73 0.82 7.53
C GLY A 135 -4.07 2.12 7.08
N LEU A 136 -4.85 2.97 6.42
CA LEU A 136 -4.42 4.30 6.01
C LEU A 136 -4.04 5.19 7.21
N LEU A 137 -4.78 5.15 8.31
CA LEU A 137 -4.42 5.85 9.54
C LEU A 137 -3.15 5.27 10.19
N CYS A 138 -2.88 3.96 10.07
CA CYS A 138 -1.61 3.37 10.49
C CYS A 138 -0.43 3.96 9.72
N TYR A 139 -0.56 4.25 8.42
CA TYR A 139 0.46 4.99 7.67
C TYR A 139 0.69 6.41 8.22
N VAL A 140 -0.39 7.14 8.54
CA VAL A 140 -0.28 8.49 9.15
C VAL A 140 0.50 8.42 10.47
N ARG A 141 0.20 7.43 11.32
CA ARG A 141 0.95 7.21 12.57
C ARG A 141 2.39 6.79 12.33
N ALA A 142 2.66 5.98 11.30
CA ALA A 142 4.02 5.61 10.91
C ALA A 142 4.84 6.84 10.47
N PHE A 143 4.21 7.78 9.75
CA PHE A 143 4.80 9.05 9.35
C PHE A 143 5.12 9.94 10.56
N GLU A 144 4.17 10.12 11.48
CA GLU A 144 4.35 10.90 12.71
C GLU A 144 5.49 10.35 13.58
N ASN A 145 5.56 9.02 13.72
CA ASN A 145 6.64 8.35 14.45
C ASN A 145 8.02 8.61 13.82
N SER A 146 8.08 8.67 12.49
CA SER A 146 9.32 8.86 11.73
C SER A 146 9.80 10.30 11.72
N LEU A 147 8.88 11.26 11.84
CA LEU A 147 9.15 12.69 11.81
C LEU A 147 8.34 13.43 12.90
N PRO A 148 8.68 13.30 14.20
CA PRO A 148 7.83 13.79 15.29
C PRO A 148 7.66 15.32 15.34
N ARG A 149 8.60 16.07 14.75
CA ARG A 149 8.55 17.54 14.68
C ARG A 149 7.82 18.05 13.44
N ALA A 150 7.34 17.14 12.60
CA ALA A 150 6.62 17.45 11.38
C ALA A 150 5.12 17.62 11.63
N SER A 151 4.50 18.58 10.94
CA SER A 151 3.05 18.59 10.79
C SER A 151 2.62 17.43 9.89
N SER A 152 1.79 16.52 10.41
CA SER A 152 1.19 15.42 9.65
C SER A 152 -0.02 15.84 8.82
N THR A 153 -0.51 17.08 8.95
CA THR A 153 -1.75 17.54 8.28
C THR A 153 -1.71 17.37 6.77
N GLY A 154 -0.60 17.74 6.12
CA GLY A 154 -0.46 17.60 4.66
C GLY A 154 -0.48 16.14 4.22
N TYR A 155 0.28 15.28 4.89
CA TYR A 155 0.29 13.85 4.63
C TYR A 155 -1.08 13.20 4.87
N MET A 156 -1.71 13.54 5.99
CA MET A 156 -3.05 13.06 6.33
C MET A 156 -4.10 13.49 5.31
N ALA A 157 -3.99 14.69 4.73
CA ALA A 157 -4.89 15.14 3.68
C ALA A 157 -4.81 14.25 2.45
N TRP A 158 -3.60 13.88 2.00
CA TRP A 158 -3.42 12.93 0.91
C TRP A 158 -4.04 11.57 1.25
N ILE A 159 -3.74 11.03 2.43
CA ILE A 159 -4.23 9.73 2.87
C ILE A 159 -5.77 9.69 3.00
N CYS A 160 -6.38 10.77 3.48
CA CYS A 160 -7.82 10.83 3.69
C CYS A 160 -8.59 11.17 2.41
N LEU A 161 -8.06 12.01 1.52
CA LEU A 161 -8.85 12.63 0.46
C LEU A 161 -8.41 12.25 -0.97
N PHE A 162 -7.23 11.64 -1.16
CA PHE A 162 -6.79 11.27 -2.50
C PHE A 162 -7.76 10.22 -3.11
N PRO A 163 -8.35 10.46 -4.29
CA PRO A 163 -9.47 9.68 -4.84
C PRO A 163 -9.29 8.17 -4.76
N SER A 164 -8.15 7.68 -5.26
CA SER A 164 -7.78 6.27 -5.28
C SER A 164 -7.85 5.60 -3.91
N LEU A 165 -7.43 6.31 -2.85
CA LEU A 165 -7.30 5.76 -1.49
C LEU A 165 -8.64 5.59 -0.77
N TRP A 166 -9.72 6.23 -1.23
CA TRP A 166 -11.06 6.03 -0.69
C TRP A 166 -12.01 5.34 -1.66
N PHE A 167 -11.71 5.33 -2.97
CA PHE A 167 -12.56 4.71 -4.00
C PHE A 167 -12.23 3.23 -4.26
N TRP A 168 -10.96 2.84 -4.44
CA TRP A 168 -10.65 1.45 -4.75
C TRP A 168 -10.82 0.49 -3.56
N PRO A 169 -10.45 0.84 -2.32
CA PRO A 169 -10.60 -0.05 -1.18
C PRO A 169 -11.96 0.06 -0.47
N SER A 170 -13.00 0.61 -1.12
CA SER A 170 -14.36 0.74 -0.55
C SER A 170 -15.34 -0.40 -0.91
N SER A 171 -14.85 -1.49 -1.50
CA SER A 171 -15.66 -2.67 -1.82
C SER A 171 -15.03 -3.94 -1.25
N ILE A 172 -15.79 -5.05 -1.24
CA ILE A 172 -15.22 -6.37 -0.96
C ILE A 172 -14.12 -6.66 -1.99
N GLY A 173 -12.87 -6.74 -1.53
CA GLY A 173 -11.74 -6.89 -2.43
C GLY A 173 -10.38 -6.95 -1.73
N LYS A 174 -9.39 -7.41 -2.51
CA LYS A 174 -7.99 -7.52 -2.09
C LYS A 174 -7.41 -6.21 -1.59
N GLU A 175 -7.73 -5.09 -2.25
CA GLU A 175 -7.11 -3.78 -1.94
C GLU A 175 -7.38 -3.33 -0.51
N ALA A 176 -8.58 -3.56 0.01
CA ALA A 176 -8.95 -3.10 1.35
C ALA A 176 -8.10 -3.80 2.42
N LEU A 177 -8.02 -5.14 2.35
CA LEU A 177 -7.25 -5.95 3.28
C LEU A 177 -5.74 -5.76 3.11
N MET A 178 -5.26 -5.61 1.88
CA MET A 178 -3.85 -5.33 1.59
C MET A 178 -3.43 -3.95 2.11
N THR A 179 -4.27 -2.93 1.93
CA THR A 179 -4.02 -1.58 2.46
C THR A 179 -3.97 -1.61 3.99
N PHE A 180 -4.87 -2.36 4.62
CA PHE A 180 -4.85 -2.60 6.06
C PHE A 180 -3.56 -3.28 6.52
N GLY A 181 -3.23 -4.44 5.96
CA GLY A 181 -2.06 -5.23 6.36
C GLY A 181 -0.75 -4.47 6.17
N LEU A 182 -0.57 -3.79 5.03
CA LEU A 182 0.63 -2.98 4.77
C LEU A 182 0.70 -1.73 5.66
N GLY A 183 -0.43 -1.11 5.98
CA GLY A 183 -0.51 0.00 6.92
C GLY A 183 -0.03 -0.41 8.32
N VAL A 184 -0.54 -1.54 8.83
CA VAL A 184 -0.14 -2.12 10.12
C VAL A 184 1.34 -2.50 10.11
N ALA A 185 1.83 -3.15 9.05
CA ALA A 185 3.23 -3.52 8.90
C ALA A 185 4.15 -2.29 8.89
N THR A 186 3.75 -1.22 8.17
CA THR A 186 4.52 0.02 8.10
C THR A 186 4.57 0.73 9.45
N LEU A 187 3.46 0.75 10.19
CA LEU A 187 3.41 1.27 11.58
C LEU A 187 4.30 0.48 12.53
N ALA A 188 4.34 -0.84 12.39
CA ALA A 188 5.18 -1.71 13.20
C ALA A 188 6.67 -1.49 12.94
N TYR A 189 7.04 -1.18 11.68
CA TYR A 189 8.41 -0.96 11.26
C TYR A 189 8.93 0.45 11.57
N LEU A 190 8.16 1.48 11.21
CA LEU A 190 8.57 2.89 11.33
C LEU A 190 8.22 3.47 12.71
N ARG A 191 8.99 3.12 13.72
CA ARG A 191 8.82 3.62 15.10
C ARG A 191 9.83 4.70 15.49
N TYR A 192 9.40 5.54 16.45
CA TYR A 192 10.20 6.63 17.00
C TYR A 192 11.46 6.16 17.75
N ASP A 193 11.37 5.03 18.47
CA ASP A 193 12.50 4.44 19.20
C ASP A 193 13.44 3.61 18.31
N GLY A 194 13.13 3.51 17.01
CA GLY A 194 13.88 2.69 16.06
C GLY A 194 13.74 1.17 16.26
N ARG A 195 12.83 0.70 17.13
CA ARG A 195 12.60 -0.73 17.39
C ARG A 195 11.34 -1.23 16.68
N THR A 196 11.49 -2.27 15.85
CA THR A 196 10.39 -2.93 15.16
C THR A 196 9.48 -3.70 16.12
N ARG A 197 8.15 -3.55 15.99
CA ARG A 197 7.16 -4.39 16.69
C ARG A 197 6.89 -5.67 15.90
N TRP A 198 7.73 -6.68 16.10
CA TRP A 198 7.68 -7.92 15.33
C TRP A 198 6.30 -8.59 15.31
N ALA A 199 5.58 -8.64 16.44
CA ALA A 199 4.23 -9.24 16.48
C ALA A 199 3.24 -8.51 15.55
N LEU A 200 3.21 -7.17 15.56
CA LEU A 200 2.35 -6.39 14.66
C LEU A 200 2.82 -6.46 13.21
N LEU A 201 4.15 -6.49 13.00
CA LEU A 201 4.72 -6.63 11.66
C LEU A 201 4.30 -7.96 11.03
N VAL A 202 4.47 -9.06 11.75
CA VAL A 202 4.06 -10.40 11.31
C VAL A 202 2.55 -10.42 11.07
N ALA A 203 1.74 -9.93 12.01
CA ALA A 203 0.28 -9.88 11.82
C ALA A 203 -0.14 -9.12 10.55
N GLY A 204 0.43 -7.93 10.31
CA GLY A 204 0.16 -7.14 9.11
C GLY A 204 0.62 -7.83 7.83
N LEU A 205 1.82 -8.41 7.83
CA LEU A 205 2.37 -9.13 6.68
C LEU A 205 1.66 -10.46 6.42
N SER A 206 1.13 -11.15 7.43
CA SER A 206 0.34 -12.38 7.25
C SER A 206 -0.94 -12.12 6.47
N VAL A 207 -1.65 -11.00 6.75
CA VAL A 207 -2.82 -10.60 5.96
C VAL A 207 -2.45 -10.39 4.49
N VAL A 208 -1.31 -9.76 4.24
CA VAL A 208 -0.83 -9.53 2.87
C VAL A 208 -0.37 -10.83 2.22
N PHE A 209 0.30 -11.72 2.98
CA PHE A 209 0.87 -12.97 2.49
C PHE A 209 -0.19 -13.88 1.89
N VAL A 210 -1.32 -14.04 2.58
CA VAL A 210 -2.40 -14.94 2.12
C VAL A 210 -3.06 -14.41 0.85
N ILE A 211 -2.98 -13.10 0.58
CA ILE A 211 -3.58 -12.47 -0.61
C ILE A 211 -2.57 -12.36 -1.77
N ARG A 212 -1.35 -11.89 -1.48
CA ARG A 212 -0.25 -11.73 -2.45
C ARG A 212 1.11 -11.89 -1.74
N PRO A 213 1.66 -13.11 -1.66
CA PRO A 213 2.91 -13.35 -0.96
C PRO A 213 4.12 -12.63 -1.59
N GLN A 214 4.10 -12.35 -2.90
CA GLN A 214 5.12 -11.54 -3.57
C GLN A 214 5.22 -10.11 -3.02
N VAL A 215 4.13 -9.54 -2.49
CA VAL A 215 4.14 -8.17 -1.92
C VAL A 215 4.83 -8.15 -0.56
N VAL A 216 4.73 -9.24 0.20
CA VAL A 216 5.48 -9.42 1.45
C VAL A 216 6.97 -9.49 1.17
N ALA A 217 7.37 -10.20 0.10
CA ALA A 217 8.76 -10.25 -0.32
C ALA A 217 9.29 -8.86 -0.70
N VAL A 218 8.52 -8.05 -1.42
CA VAL A 218 8.86 -6.65 -1.72
C VAL A 218 9.01 -5.81 -0.44
N PHE A 219 8.11 -5.98 0.53
CA PHE A 219 8.20 -5.29 1.83
C PHE A 219 9.47 -5.68 2.59
N ALA A 220 9.74 -6.98 2.72
CA ALA A 220 10.93 -7.49 3.37
C ALA A 220 12.21 -6.98 2.68
N MET A 221 12.26 -7.04 1.35
CA MET A 221 13.37 -6.52 0.57
C MET A 221 13.61 -5.02 0.82
N ALA A 222 12.54 -4.22 0.87
CA ALA A 222 12.64 -2.80 1.19
C ALA A 222 13.11 -2.53 2.62
N MET A 223 12.69 -3.33 3.61
CA MET A 223 13.21 -3.26 4.97
C MET A 223 14.72 -3.53 4.99
N VAL A 224 15.16 -4.60 4.34
CA VAL A 224 16.57 -4.97 4.25
C VAL A 224 17.36 -3.83 3.63
N LEU A 225 16.99 -3.40 2.42
CA LEU A 225 17.64 -2.28 1.73
C LEU A 225 17.69 -1.01 2.59
N SER A 226 16.63 -0.73 3.35
CA SER A 226 16.62 0.47 4.20
C SER A 226 17.68 0.46 5.31
N THR A 227 18.09 -0.72 5.77
CA THR A 227 19.21 -0.86 6.71
C THR A 227 20.58 -0.73 6.01
N PHE A 228 20.70 -1.25 4.77
CA PHE A 228 21.92 -1.16 3.95
C PHE A 228 22.26 0.26 3.51
N LEU A 229 21.23 1.05 3.20
CA LEU A 229 21.38 2.41 2.72
C LEU A 229 21.85 3.39 3.81
N ASP A 230 22.12 2.91 5.04
CA ASP A 230 22.81 3.66 6.11
C ASP A 230 24.34 3.64 5.97
N PHE A 231 24.91 4.49 5.09
CA PHE A 231 26.36 4.51 4.84
C PHE A 231 27.21 4.78 6.09
N LYS A 232 26.66 5.40 7.14
CA LYS A 232 27.40 5.70 8.37
C LYS A 232 27.76 4.46 9.19
N ARG A 233 27.20 3.30 8.86
CA ARG A 233 27.33 2.08 9.65
C ARG A 233 27.90 0.91 8.86
N TRP A 234 28.54 1.16 7.72
CA TRP A 234 29.09 0.10 6.88
C TRP A 234 30.23 -0.62 7.61
N THR A 235 29.99 -1.90 7.92
CA THR A 235 30.96 -2.84 8.46
C THR A 235 30.88 -4.09 7.58
N PRO A 236 31.98 -4.83 7.38
CA PRO A 236 31.96 -6.06 6.58
C PRO A 236 30.88 -7.04 7.03
N LEU A 237 30.66 -7.14 8.36
CA LEU A 237 29.59 -7.95 8.95
C LEU A 237 28.19 -7.48 8.53
N ARG A 238 27.93 -6.17 8.49
CA ARG A 238 26.64 -5.67 8.00
C ARG A 238 26.46 -5.94 6.53
N ILE A 239 27.49 -5.72 5.71
CA ILE A 239 27.43 -6.02 4.27
C ILE A 239 27.08 -7.49 4.03
N LEU A 240 27.70 -8.41 4.79
CA LEU A 240 27.37 -9.84 4.76
C LEU A 240 25.93 -10.11 5.22
N GLN A 241 25.49 -9.50 6.33
CA GLN A 241 24.09 -9.60 6.79
C GLN A 241 23.10 -9.09 5.73
N GLY A 242 23.50 -8.10 4.93
CA GLY A 242 22.70 -7.59 3.83
C GLY A 242 22.62 -8.47 2.64
N ALA A 243 23.77 -8.96 2.19
CA ALA A 243 23.81 -9.95 1.14
C ALA A 243 22.98 -11.18 1.53
N ALA A 244 23.08 -11.63 2.78
CA ALA A 244 22.28 -12.74 3.30
C ALA A 244 20.78 -12.41 3.33
N LEU A 245 20.38 -11.26 3.87
CA LEU A 245 18.98 -10.87 3.95
C LEU A 245 18.36 -10.54 2.57
N LEU A 246 19.13 -9.97 1.65
CA LEU A 246 18.77 -9.79 0.24
C LEU A 246 18.58 -11.15 -0.43
N GLY A 247 19.52 -12.08 -0.20
CA GLY A 247 19.43 -13.46 -0.69
C GLY A 247 18.19 -14.19 -0.15
N ILE A 248 17.88 -14.04 1.14
CA ILE A 248 16.67 -14.60 1.76
C ILE A 248 15.41 -13.94 1.19
N GLY A 249 15.40 -12.61 1.03
CA GLY A 249 14.27 -11.89 0.44
C GLY A 249 14.01 -12.31 -1.00
N PHE A 250 15.08 -12.49 -1.80
CA PHE A 250 15.02 -13.00 -3.15
C PHE A 250 14.57 -14.46 -3.18
N ALA A 251 15.09 -15.31 -2.29
CA ALA A 251 14.69 -16.70 -2.17
C ALA A 251 13.21 -16.83 -1.76
N MET A 252 12.72 -15.99 -0.84
CA MET A 252 11.29 -15.94 -0.48
C MET A 252 10.43 -15.43 -1.63
N MET A 253 10.89 -14.42 -2.39
CA MET A 253 10.19 -13.96 -3.59
C MET A 253 10.12 -15.07 -4.64
N TRP A 254 11.24 -15.73 -4.90
CA TRP A 254 11.37 -16.83 -5.84
C TRP A 254 10.51 -18.02 -5.43
N TYR A 255 10.56 -18.41 -4.16
CA TYR A 255 9.71 -19.46 -3.61
C TYR A 255 8.23 -19.09 -3.67
N SER A 256 7.86 -17.85 -3.35
CA SER A 256 6.48 -17.36 -3.50
C SER A 256 6.00 -17.41 -4.95
N LEU A 257 6.86 -17.07 -5.91
CA LEU A 257 6.54 -17.16 -7.33
C LEU A 257 6.43 -18.61 -7.78
N ARG A 258 7.35 -19.48 -7.35
CA ARG A 258 7.30 -20.93 -7.61
C ARG A 258 6.07 -21.60 -7.02
N PHE A 259 5.74 -21.26 -5.78
CA PHE A 259 4.50 -21.70 -5.14
C PHE A 259 3.29 -21.26 -5.95
N ALA A 260 3.23 -20.00 -6.39
CA ALA A 260 2.13 -19.52 -7.22
C ALA A 260 2.06 -20.22 -8.59
N VAL A 261 3.21 -20.54 -9.19
CA VAL A 261 3.35 -21.30 -10.44
C VAL A 261 2.83 -22.73 -10.29
N GLU A 262 3.23 -23.41 -9.21
CA GLU A 262 2.79 -24.77 -8.87
C GLU A 262 1.26 -24.82 -8.62
N MET A 263 0.71 -23.81 -7.94
CA MET A 263 -0.73 -23.71 -7.70
C MET A 263 -1.56 -23.45 -8.97
N ASP A 264 -1.02 -22.70 -9.93
CA ASP A 264 -1.70 -22.45 -11.22
C ASP A 264 -1.44 -23.55 -12.27
N GLY A 265 -0.62 -24.56 -11.95
CA GLY A 265 -0.30 -25.68 -12.84
C GLY A 265 0.55 -25.28 -14.05
N VAL A 266 1.32 -24.20 -13.93
CA VAL A 266 2.17 -23.64 -15.00
C VAL A 266 3.61 -24.15 -14.83
N GLY A 267 4.35 -24.38 -15.91
CA GLY A 267 5.69 -25.00 -15.84
C GLY A 267 6.84 -24.09 -15.40
N THR A 268 6.77 -22.78 -15.71
CA THR A 268 7.84 -21.81 -15.44
C THR A 268 7.33 -20.50 -14.84
N VAL A 269 8.21 -19.73 -14.19
CA VAL A 269 7.89 -18.41 -13.62
C VAL A 269 7.60 -17.40 -14.74
N GLU A 270 8.34 -17.49 -15.83
CA GLU A 270 8.13 -16.71 -17.04
C GLU A 270 6.73 -16.97 -17.63
N ASP A 271 6.33 -18.24 -17.74
CA ASP A 271 5.00 -18.62 -18.19
C ASP A 271 3.91 -18.17 -17.21
N TYR A 272 4.16 -18.17 -15.89
CA TYR A 272 3.22 -17.66 -14.89
C TYR A 272 3.03 -16.15 -15.01
N VAL A 273 4.12 -15.39 -15.19
CA VAL A 273 4.05 -13.94 -15.39
C VAL A 273 3.31 -13.62 -16.69
N ALA A 274 3.62 -14.33 -17.78
CA ALA A 274 2.93 -14.18 -19.06
C ALA A 274 1.45 -14.60 -18.99
N THR A 275 1.14 -15.71 -18.30
CA THR A 275 -0.21 -16.21 -18.10
C THR A 275 -1.02 -15.27 -17.22
N ASN A 276 -0.45 -14.71 -16.15
CA ASN A 276 -1.13 -13.69 -15.33
C ASN A 276 -1.35 -12.38 -16.08
N ALA A 277 -0.35 -11.93 -16.85
CA ALA A 277 -0.50 -10.77 -17.71
C ALA A 277 -1.65 -11.00 -18.71
N ASN A 278 -1.70 -12.14 -19.40
CA ASN A 278 -2.74 -12.52 -20.35
C ASN A 278 -4.10 -12.80 -19.69
N ASN A 279 -4.16 -13.37 -18.49
CA ASN A 279 -5.43 -13.56 -17.78
C ASN A 279 -6.00 -12.23 -17.27
N SER A 280 -5.12 -11.24 -17.11
CA SER A 280 -5.49 -9.91 -16.66
C SER A 280 -5.90 -8.96 -17.79
N THR A 281 -5.74 -9.30 -19.09
CA THR A 281 -6.05 -8.42 -20.23
C THR A 281 -7.55 -8.15 -20.46
N GLN A 282 -8.45 -8.65 -19.61
CA GLN A 282 -9.90 -8.46 -19.79
C GLN A 282 -10.34 -6.98 -19.78
N GLY A 283 -11.20 -6.59 -20.71
CA GLY A 283 -11.83 -5.25 -20.72
C GLY A 283 -11.19 -4.20 -21.63
N GLY A 284 -10.44 -4.62 -22.65
CA GLY A 284 -10.02 -3.76 -23.78
C GLY A 284 -8.98 -2.69 -23.45
N SER A 285 -8.38 -2.71 -22.26
CA SER A 285 -7.30 -1.82 -21.82
C SER A 285 -5.98 -2.57 -21.67
N GLU A 286 -5.68 -3.37 -22.68
CA GLU A 286 -4.55 -4.30 -22.71
C GLU A 286 -3.21 -3.57 -22.86
N VAL A 287 -2.19 -4.13 -22.23
CA VAL A 287 -0.81 -3.70 -22.38
C VAL A 287 0.00 -4.92 -22.78
N GLY A 288 0.84 -4.77 -23.83
CA GLY A 288 1.64 -5.87 -24.35
C GLY A 288 2.42 -6.59 -23.24
N ALA A 289 2.46 -7.92 -23.32
CA ALA A 289 3.04 -8.78 -22.29
C ALA A 289 4.44 -8.31 -21.87
N ALA A 290 4.62 -8.09 -20.58
CA ALA A 290 5.90 -7.67 -20.03
C ALA A 290 6.91 -8.81 -20.20
N SER A 291 8.00 -8.55 -20.93
CA SER A 291 9.14 -9.46 -20.95
C SER A 291 10.02 -9.22 -19.72
N MET A 292 10.69 -10.25 -19.20
CA MET A 292 11.72 -10.10 -18.15
C MET A 292 13.01 -9.42 -18.65
N SER A 293 13.00 -8.83 -19.85
CA SER A 293 14.12 -8.06 -20.38
C SER A 293 14.24 -6.71 -19.65
N PRO A 294 15.44 -6.08 -19.62
CA PRO A 294 15.61 -4.73 -19.08
C PRO A 294 14.67 -3.70 -19.71
N VAL A 295 14.37 -3.86 -21.00
CA VAL A 295 13.39 -3.03 -21.73
C VAL A 295 11.97 -3.27 -21.21
N GLY A 296 11.58 -4.53 -20.98
CA GLY A 296 10.27 -4.87 -20.42
C GLY A 296 10.07 -4.34 -19.00
N VAL A 297 11.11 -4.35 -18.17
CA VAL A 297 11.09 -3.71 -16.84
C VAL A 297 10.88 -2.20 -16.95
N PHE A 298 11.58 -1.53 -17.88
CA PHE A 298 11.41 -0.10 -18.10
C PHE A 298 9.99 0.25 -18.57
N VAL A 299 9.46 -0.50 -19.54
CA VAL A 299 8.08 -0.34 -20.04
C VAL A 299 7.06 -0.58 -18.91
N SER A 300 7.29 -1.58 -18.05
CA SER A 300 6.47 -1.88 -16.88
C SER A 300 6.38 -0.68 -15.92
N ILE A 301 7.52 -0.03 -15.64
CA ILE A 301 7.57 1.19 -14.82
C ILE A 301 6.75 2.31 -15.49
N LEU A 302 6.88 2.49 -16.81
CA LEU A 302 6.11 3.51 -17.52
C LEU A 302 4.61 3.27 -17.44
N ASN A 303 4.17 2.03 -17.66
CA ASN A 303 2.76 1.64 -17.58
C ASN A 303 2.18 1.90 -16.18
N VAL A 304 2.96 1.60 -15.13
CA VAL A 304 2.51 1.80 -13.75
C VAL A 304 2.55 3.26 -13.32
N LEU A 305 3.51 4.07 -13.75
CA LEU A 305 3.64 5.45 -13.26
C LEU A 305 2.97 6.50 -14.14
N PHE A 306 2.79 6.26 -15.43
CA PHE A 306 2.37 7.30 -16.38
C PHE A 306 1.04 7.02 -17.09
N ARG A 307 0.62 5.77 -17.21
CA ARG A 307 -0.61 5.39 -17.92
C ARG A 307 -1.78 5.13 -16.95
N PRO A 308 -3.06 5.16 -17.32
CA PRO A 308 -3.55 5.65 -18.60
C PRO A 308 -3.29 7.15 -18.73
N PHE A 309 -2.96 7.59 -19.94
CA PHE A 309 -2.96 9.02 -20.26
C PHE A 309 -4.39 9.55 -20.38
N LEU A 310 -4.57 10.87 -20.29
CA LEU A 310 -5.90 11.50 -20.41
C LEU A 310 -6.61 11.14 -21.73
N TRP A 311 -5.85 10.92 -22.81
CA TRP A 311 -6.38 10.51 -24.12
C TRP A 311 -6.58 9.00 -24.28
N GLU A 312 -6.07 8.17 -23.36
CA GLU A 312 -6.32 6.72 -23.31
C GLU A 312 -7.58 6.38 -22.49
N ALA A 313 -8.26 7.38 -21.94
CA ALA A 313 -9.45 7.21 -21.12
C ALA A 313 -10.70 6.96 -21.99
N HIS A 314 -11.05 5.69 -22.18
CA HIS A 314 -12.23 5.28 -22.95
C HIS A 314 -13.50 5.03 -22.11
N ASN A 315 -13.40 5.18 -20.79
CA ASN A 315 -14.54 5.08 -19.87
C ASN A 315 -14.30 5.93 -18.61
N VAL A 316 -15.35 6.11 -17.80
CA VAL A 316 -15.30 6.94 -16.58
C VAL A 316 -14.23 6.47 -15.60
N THR A 317 -14.07 5.16 -15.42
CA THR A 317 -13.04 4.59 -14.51
C THR A 317 -11.61 4.87 -14.99
N ALA A 318 -11.37 4.79 -16.30
CA ALA A 318 -10.08 5.10 -16.91
C ALA A 318 -9.80 6.61 -16.86
N ALA A 319 -10.83 7.46 -17.00
CA ALA A 319 -10.72 8.90 -16.83
C ALA A 319 -10.32 9.27 -15.40
N PHE A 320 -10.95 8.67 -14.38
CA PHE A 320 -10.54 8.84 -12.98
C PHE A 320 -9.09 8.41 -12.76
N ALA A 321 -8.69 7.24 -13.26
CA ALA A 321 -7.31 6.77 -13.15
C ALA A 321 -6.30 7.71 -13.85
N ALA A 322 -6.64 8.25 -15.02
CA ALA A 322 -5.79 9.18 -15.75
C ALA A 322 -5.66 10.54 -15.03
N ILE A 323 -6.75 11.05 -14.44
CA ILE A 323 -6.73 12.25 -13.60
C ILE A 323 -5.82 12.04 -12.39
N GLU A 324 -5.92 10.90 -11.70
CA GLU A 324 -5.08 10.58 -10.54
C GLU A 324 -3.58 10.55 -10.89
N VAL A 325 -3.21 9.94 -12.02
CA VAL A 325 -1.83 9.95 -12.51
C VAL A 325 -1.38 11.36 -12.85
N SER A 326 -2.23 12.14 -13.50
CA SER A 326 -1.94 13.55 -13.83
C SER A 326 -1.73 14.39 -12.58
N MET A 327 -2.55 14.18 -11.54
CA MET A 327 -2.41 14.82 -10.23
C MET A 327 -1.09 14.42 -9.55
N MET A 328 -0.74 13.13 -9.56
CA MET A 328 0.52 12.63 -9.02
C MET A 328 1.71 13.35 -9.68
N TRP A 329 1.75 13.41 -11.02
CA TRP A 329 2.80 14.12 -11.75
C TRP A 329 2.78 15.62 -11.54
N GLY A 330 1.59 16.24 -11.43
CA GLY A 330 1.44 17.63 -11.05
C GLY A 330 2.10 17.94 -9.69
N ILE A 331 1.91 17.08 -8.69
CA ILE A 331 2.55 17.19 -7.37
C ILE A 331 4.07 17.08 -7.50
N ILE A 332 4.57 16.08 -8.23
CA ILE A 332 6.01 15.90 -8.48
C ILE A 332 6.59 17.15 -9.15
N PHE A 333 5.91 17.69 -10.16
CA PHE A 333 6.36 18.85 -10.91
C PHE A 333 6.41 20.12 -10.05
N VAL A 334 5.35 20.39 -9.27
CA VAL A 334 5.30 21.54 -8.35
C VAL A 334 6.38 21.42 -7.26
N ARG A 335 6.59 20.23 -6.71
CA ARG A 335 7.56 19.98 -5.64
C ARG A 335 8.94 19.52 -6.15
N ARG A 336 9.23 19.63 -7.45
CA ARG A 336 10.46 19.06 -8.07
C ARG A 336 11.76 19.48 -7.40
N ARG A 337 11.87 20.76 -6.99
CA ARG A 337 13.07 21.28 -6.30
C ARG A 337 13.24 20.65 -4.92
N GLN A 338 12.14 20.43 -4.20
CA GLN A 338 12.14 19.82 -2.87
C GLN A 338 12.43 18.32 -2.96
N ILE A 339 11.84 17.63 -3.93
CA ILE A 339 12.11 16.21 -4.21
C ILE A 339 13.58 16.02 -4.60
N ALA A 340 14.12 16.85 -5.49
CA ALA A 340 15.54 16.82 -5.84
C ALA A 340 16.44 17.06 -4.62
N ALA A 341 16.06 18.00 -3.74
CA ALA A 341 16.79 18.24 -2.50
C ALA A 341 16.66 17.07 -1.50
N MET A 342 15.52 16.38 -1.44
CA MET A 342 15.34 15.18 -0.62
C MET A 342 16.35 14.09 -1.01
N PHE A 343 16.63 13.89 -2.31
CA PHE A 343 17.60 12.88 -2.74
C PHE A 343 19.03 13.12 -2.26
N ARG A 344 19.34 14.31 -1.72
CA ARG A 344 20.62 14.56 -1.02
C ARG A 344 20.63 14.08 0.43
N VAL A 345 19.47 13.97 1.08
CA VAL A 345 19.34 13.70 2.52
C VAL A 345 18.57 12.42 2.85
N TRP A 346 17.92 11.77 1.87
CA TRP A 346 17.01 10.64 2.10
C TRP A 346 17.63 9.48 2.86
N ARG A 347 18.91 9.20 2.63
CA ARG A 347 19.66 8.14 3.31
C ARG A 347 19.84 8.38 4.81
N ASN A 348 19.62 9.60 5.29
CA ASN A 348 19.68 9.90 6.72
C ASN A 348 18.37 9.54 7.46
N HIS A 349 17.28 9.27 6.74
CA HIS A 349 15.96 9.04 7.33
C HIS A 349 15.50 7.60 7.05
N LEU A 350 15.13 6.85 8.09
CA LEU A 350 14.67 5.45 7.95
C LEU A 350 13.44 5.35 7.04
N ALA A 351 12.46 6.23 7.24
CA ALA A 351 11.23 6.22 6.46
C ALA A 351 11.47 6.39 4.95
N LEU A 352 12.38 7.28 4.55
CA LEU A 352 12.73 7.48 3.14
C LEU A 352 13.55 6.31 2.58
N ARG A 353 14.49 5.78 3.36
CA ARG A 353 15.27 4.58 3.00
C ARG A 353 14.40 3.35 2.82
N PHE A 354 13.23 3.29 3.43
CA PHE A 354 12.25 2.22 3.28
C PHE A 354 11.26 2.50 2.15
N ALA A 355 10.62 3.66 2.15
CA ALA A 355 9.54 3.99 1.23
C ALA A 355 10.01 4.08 -0.23
N ILE A 356 11.24 4.59 -0.49
CA ILE A 356 11.78 4.70 -1.85
C ILE A 356 12.03 3.31 -2.46
N PRO A 357 12.80 2.40 -1.83
CA PRO A 357 12.96 1.05 -2.35
C PRO A 357 11.64 0.27 -2.45
N PHE A 358 10.74 0.38 -1.46
CA PHE A 358 9.44 -0.29 -1.53
C PHE A 358 8.65 0.16 -2.76
N THR A 359 8.51 1.48 -2.95
CA THR A 359 7.79 2.05 -4.08
C THR A 359 8.40 1.60 -5.40
N ALA A 360 9.74 1.65 -5.53
CA ALA A 360 10.42 1.24 -6.76
C ALA A 360 10.22 -0.25 -7.07
N LEU A 361 10.45 -1.12 -6.08
CA LEU A 361 10.31 -2.57 -6.24
C LEU A 361 8.86 -2.97 -6.53
N TYR A 362 7.89 -2.37 -5.83
CA TYR A 362 6.48 -2.68 -6.02
C TYR A 362 5.97 -2.20 -7.39
N VAL A 363 6.41 -1.03 -7.86
CA VAL A 363 6.07 -0.52 -9.20
C VAL A 363 6.57 -1.47 -10.29
N ILE A 364 7.81 -1.98 -10.16
CA ILE A 364 8.35 -2.98 -11.09
C ILE A 364 7.54 -4.27 -11.01
N ALA A 365 7.34 -4.82 -9.81
CA ALA A 365 6.60 -6.05 -9.61
C ALA A 365 5.15 -5.95 -10.15
N LEU A 366 4.51 -4.79 -9.99
CA LEU A 366 3.16 -4.55 -10.45
C LEU A 366 3.06 -4.52 -11.98
N GLY A 367 3.98 -3.79 -12.63
CA GLY A 367 3.95 -3.62 -14.09
C GLY A 367 4.35 -4.89 -14.84
N MET A 368 5.15 -5.76 -14.22
CA MET A 368 5.51 -7.05 -14.81
C MET A 368 4.37 -8.08 -14.71
N ASN A 369 3.58 -8.06 -13.63
CA ASN A 369 2.57 -9.09 -13.38
C ASN A 369 1.18 -8.80 -13.96
N LEU A 370 0.93 -7.57 -14.43
CA LEU A 370 -0.40 -7.15 -14.88
C LEU A 370 -0.36 -6.54 -16.28
N GLY A 371 -1.19 -7.07 -17.16
CA GLY A 371 -1.37 -6.62 -18.54
C GLY A 371 -2.55 -5.68 -18.75
N ASN A 372 -3.16 -5.13 -17.68
CA ASN A 372 -4.35 -4.27 -17.79
C ASN A 372 -4.25 -2.99 -16.96
N LEU A 373 -4.45 -1.86 -17.64
CA LEU A 373 -4.31 -0.52 -17.03
C LEU A 373 -5.33 -0.24 -15.93
N GLY A 374 -6.55 -0.79 -16.02
CA GLY A 374 -7.57 -0.66 -14.98
C GLY A 374 -7.20 -1.44 -13.71
N ILE A 375 -6.66 -2.65 -13.85
CA ILE A 375 -6.18 -3.42 -12.70
C ILE A 375 -4.94 -2.77 -12.09
N ILE A 376 -4.02 -2.27 -12.92
CA ILE A 376 -2.86 -1.51 -12.46
C ILE A 376 -3.32 -0.27 -11.68
N ALA A 377 -4.26 0.51 -12.21
CA ALA A 377 -4.79 1.71 -11.54
C ALA A 377 -5.33 1.38 -10.14
N ARG A 378 -6.08 0.28 -10.01
CA ARG A 378 -6.60 -0.20 -8.72
C ARG A 378 -5.49 -0.61 -7.74
N GLN A 379 -4.44 -1.29 -8.21
CA GLN A 379 -3.35 -1.76 -7.35
C GLN A 379 -2.37 -0.65 -6.93
N ARG A 380 -2.40 0.52 -7.59
CA ARG A 380 -1.61 1.70 -7.16
C ARG A 380 -1.98 2.23 -5.79
N VAL A 381 -3.15 1.85 -5.26
CA VAL A 381 -3.54 2.15 -3.88
C VAL A 381 -2.49 1.69 -2.87
N LEU A 382 -1.70 0.66 -3.17
CA LEU A 382 -0.63 0.20 -2.28
C LEU A 382 0.66 1.04 -2.41
N VAL A 383 0.82 1.79 -3.50
CA VAL A 383 1.95 2.70 -3.75
C VAL A 383 1.71 4.07 -3.11
N PHE A 384 0.52 4.63 -3.31
CA PHE A 384 0.21 6.01 -2.98
C PHE A 384 0.54 6.43 -1.53
N PRO A 385 0.27 5.62 -0.48
CA PRO A 385 0.59 6.02 0.89
C PRO A 385 2.08 6.26 1.11
N LEU A 386 2.93 5.41 0.53
CA LEU A 386 4.39 5.56 0.63
C LEU A 386 4.93 6.60 -0.34
N PHE A 387 4.31 6.77 -1.51
CA PHE A 387 4.61 7.88 -2.41
C PHE A 387 4.38 9.24 -1.74
N PHE A 388 3.21 9.45 -1.12
CA PHE A 388 2.93 10.70 -0.40
C PHE A 388 3.81 10.87 0.82
N LEU A 389 4.25 9.76 1.45
CA LEU A 389 5.24 9.81 2.51
C LEU A 389 6.56 10.37 1.98
N ILE A 390 7.03 9.91 0.82
CA ILE A 390 8.26 10.40 0.19
C ILE A 390 8.15 11.90 -0.10
N VAL A 391 7.03 12.31 -0.70
CA VAL A 391 6.78 13.71 -1.06
C VAL A 391 6.79 14.59 0.18
N GLU A 392 6.03 14.24 1.22
CA GLU A 392 5.93 15.06 2.43
C GLU A 392 7.23 15.01 3.26
N ALA A 393 7.74 13.81 3.57
CA ALA A 393 8.97 13.65 4.34
C ALA A 393 10.17 14.36 3.68
N GLY A 394 10.22 14.38 2.34
CA GLY A 394 11.28 15.05 1.62
C GLY A 394 11.28 16.56 1.76
N THR A 395 10.11 17.20 1.77
CA THR A 395 10.02 18.65 2.04
C THR A 395 10.59 18.99 3.42
N MET A 396 10.35 18.13 4.39
CA MET A 396 10.63 18.39 5.80
C MET A 396 12.08 18.05 6.16
N ALA A 397 12.62 16.97 5.60
CA ALA A 397 14.04 16.62 5.72
C ALA A 397 14.93 17.75 5.17
N VAL A 398 14.55 18.32 4.03
CA VAL A 398 15.27 19.46 3.42
C VAL A 398 15.17 20.70 4.31
N ALA A 399 13.98 21.02 4.83
CA ALA A 399 13.80 22.16 5.72
C ALA A 399 14.60 22.03 7.04
N ALA A 400 14.70 20.81 7.59
CA ALA A 400 15.48 20.54 8.79
C ALA A 400 17.00 20.69 8.55
N GLU A 401 17.51 20.19 7.43
CA GLU A 401 18.93 20.30 7.08
C GLU A 401 19.32 21.76 6.80
N THR A 402 18.47 22.55 6.14
CA THR A 402 18.72 23.99 5.92
C THR A 402 18.83 24.75 7.24
N ARG A 403 17.90 24.49 8.20
CA ARG A 403 17.98 25.09 9.55
C ARG A 403 19.24 24.69 10.30
N ARG A 404 19.66 23.43 10.17
CA ARG A 404 20.88 22.93 10.80
C ARG A 404 22.12 23.64 10.27
N ARG A 405 22.19 23.87 8.94
CA ARG A 405 23.31 24.58 8.31
C ARG A 405 23.36 26.06 8.67
N SER A 406 22.22 26.73 8.76
CA SER A 406 22.16 28.14 9.18
C SER A 406 22.47 28.35 10.66
N ALA A 407 22.35 27.32 11.49
CA ALA A 407 22.69 27.36 12.91
C ALA A 407 24.18 27.15 13.20
N ILE A 408 25.00 26.78 12.19
CA ILE A 408 26.45 26.70 12.32
C ILE A 408 27.01 28.12 12.16
N PRO A 409 27.69 28.71 13.17
CA PRO A 409 28.29 30.02 13.04
C PRO A 409 29.26 30.04 11.85
N PRO A 410 29.32 31.12 11.05
CA PRO A 410 30.32 31.24 10.00
C PRO A 410 31.72 31.05 10.61
N ALA A 411 32.56 30.26 9.94
CA ALA A 411 33.93 30.04 10.40
C ALA A 411 34.62 31.40 10.57
N PRO A 412 35.33 31.63 11.69
CA PRO A 412 36.01 32.90 11.91
C PRO A 412 36.93 33.19 10.72
N PRO A 413 37.01 34.44 10.25
CA PRO A 413 37.86 34.78 9.12
C PRO A 413 39.28 34.31 9.39
N ARG A 414 39.84 33.53 8.47
CA ARG A 414 41.25 33.14 8.52
C ARG A 414 42.06 34.40 8.31
N PHE A 415 42.44 35.08 9.39
CA PHE A 415 43.46 36.11 9.31
C PHE A 415 44.74 35.44 8.80
N PRO A 416 45.36 35.95 7.72
CA PRO A 416 46.69 35.51 7.34
C PRO A 416 47.60 35.81 8.53
N MET A 417 48.24 34.77 9.10
CA MET A 417 49.27 34.97 10.11
C MET A 417 50.37 35.82 9.49
N ARG A 418 50.41 37.09 9.87
CA ARG A 418 51.51 38.01 9.53
C ARG A 418 52.75 37.43 10.22
N GLY A 419 53.81 37.28 9.43
CA GLY A 419 54.98 36.44 9.72
C GLY A 419 55.51 36.53 11.16
N ALA A 420 55.71 35.36 11.75
CA ALA A 420 56.53 35.22 12.94
C ALA A 420 57.97 35.64 12.58
N GLY A 421 58.34 36.84 13.03
CA GLY A 421 59.69 37.36 12.89
C GLY A 421 60.70 36.43 13.55
N THR A 422 61.74 36.13 12.80
CA THR A 422 62.98 35.47 13.25
C THR A 422 63.57 36.26 14.42
N ARG A 423 63.61 35.66 15.61
CA ARG A 423 64.44 36.16 16.72
C ARG A 423 65.90 35.72 16.49
N PRO A 424 66.89 36.62 16.58
CA PRO A 424 68.29 36.23 16.53
C PRO A 424 68.71 35.56 17.85
N VAL A 425 69.51 34.51 17.72
CA VAL A 425 70.16 33.78 18.83
C VAL A 425 71.30 34.65 19.38
N PRO A 426 71.39 34.89 20.71
CA PRO A 426 72.58 35.49 21.29
C PRO A 426 73.68 34.43 21.44
N THR A 427 74.89 34.89 21.13
CA THR A 427 76.20 34.22 21.10
C THR A 427 76.56 33.41 22.33
#